data_AF-A0A8B7XV55-F1
#
_entry.id   AF-A0A8B7XV55-F1
#
_cell.length_a   1.000
_cell.length_b   1.000
_cell.length_c   1.000
_cell.angle_alpha   90.00
_cell.angle_beta   90.00
_cell.angle_gamma   90.00
#
_symmetry.space_group_name_H-M   'P 1'
#
loop_
_entity.id
_entity.type
_entity.pdbx_description
1 polymer ?
#
loop_
_entity_poly.entity_id
_entity_poly.type
_entity_poly.pdbx_seq_one_letter_code
_entity_poly.pdbx_strand_id
1 'polypeptide(L)'
;MASEKFEPLVESLERFVENTRQLGIIVSDFQPQGQITLNQKLHTLVTGLLEMEKTKTQVQDVQVPLEVFDYIDQGRNPQLYTKDCMEKAVIKNEQVKGKIETFSKFKKNLITELNKMFPEEMEQYKVHRGDT
;
A
#
# COMPACT_ATOMS: atom_id res chain seq x y z
N MET A 1 13.58 -0.44 -16.61
CA MET A 1 12.28 -1.02 -17.00
C MET A 1 11.11 -0.50 -16.17
N ALA A 2 10.94 -0.84 -14.88
CA ALA A 2 9.81 -0.29 -14.09
C ALA A 2 10.00 1.16 -13.62
N SER A 3 11.24 1.64 -13.44
CA SER A 3 11.52 3.03 -13.03
C SER A 3 11.30 4.04 -14.18
N GLU A 4 11.64 3.65 -15.41
CA GLU A 4 11.62 4.54 -16.58
C GLU A 4 10.20 5.02 -16.94
N LYS A 5 9.16 4.26 -16.59
CA LYS A 5 7.76 4.68 -16.84
C LYS A 5 7.32 5.83 -15.92
N PHE A 6 7.97 5.99 -14.77
CA PHE A 6 7.63 7.03 -13.80
C PHE A 6 8.43 8.31 -14.01
N GLU A 7 9.58 8.21 -14.68
CA GLU A 7 10.49 9.34 -14.91
C GLU A 7 9.78 10.58 -15.47
N PRO A 8 8.93 10.48 -16.52
CA PRO A 8 8.29 11.67 -17.08
C PRO A 8 7.33 12.36 -16.11
N LEU A 9 6.65 11.59 -15.25
CA LEU A 9 5.77 12.12 -14.22
C LEU A 9 6.57 12.79 -13.10
N VAL A 10 7.67 12.16 -12.67
CA VAL A 10 8.57 12.71 -11.65
C VAL A 10 9.19 14.03 -12.12
N GLU A 11 9.77 14.06 -13.31
CA GLU A 11 10.35 15.29 -13.88
C GLU A 11 9.31 16.41 -14.01
N SER A 12 8.07 16.08 -14.40
CA SER A 12 6.98 17.05 -14.53
C SER A 12 6.56 17.61 -13.17
N LEU A 13 6.46 16.75 -12.13
CA LEU A 13 6.18 17.14 -10.76
C LEU A 13 7.27 18.04 -10.18
N GLU A 14 8.54 17.66 -10.33
CA GLU A 14 9.68 18.45 -9.85
C GLU A 14 9.71 19.84 -10.51
N ARG A 15 9.52 19.88 -11.84
CA ARG A 15 9.41 21.14 -12.59
C ARG A 15 8.24 22.00 -12.12
N PHE A 16 7.10 21.37 -11.80
CA PHE A 16 5.92 22.09 -11.30
C PHE A 16 6.13 22.68 -9.91
N VAL A 17 6.74 21.92 -8.99
CA VAL A 17 7.12 22.38 -7.65
C VAL A 17 8.08 23.56 -7.75
N GLU A 18 9.10 23.47 -8.59
CA GLU A 18 10.07 24.56 -8.77
C GLU A 18 9.43 25.82 -9.38
N ASN A 19 8.55 25.67 -10.38
CA ASN A 19 7.80 26.81 -10.93
C ASN A 19 6.91 27.47 -9.87
N THR A 20 6.31 26.69 -8.98
CA THR A 20 5.48 27.19 -7.86
C THR A 20 6.33 27.96 -6.86
N ARG A 21 7.52 27.45 -6.53
CA ARG A 21 8.49 28.14 -5.67
C ARG A 21 8.92 29.48 -6.26
N GLN A 22 9.26 29.50 -7.56
CA GLN A 22 9.65 30.73 -8.26
C GLN A 22 8.52 31.75 -8.30
N LEU A 23 7.27 31.31 -8.52
CA LEU A 23 6.10 32.19 -8.42
C LEU A 23 5.99 32.79 -7.01
N GLY A 24 6.16 31.99 -5.97
CA GLY A 24 6.16 32.44 -4.58
C GLY A 24 7.18 33.56 -4.34
N ILE A 25 8.39 33.44 -4.90
CA ILE A 25 9.43 34.48 -4.82
C ILE A 25 8.97 35.77 -5.53
N ILE A 26 8.48 35.67 -6.76
CA ILE A 26 8.03 36.84 -7.55
C ILE A 26 6.91 37.59 -6.82
N VAL A 27 5.97 36.85 -6.22
CA VAL A 27 4.86 37.44 -5.46
C VAL A 27 5.34 38.05 -4.14
N SER A 28 6.35 37.46 -3.50
CA SER A 28 6.89 37.98 -2.23
C SER A 28 7.60 39.34 -2.36
N ASP A 29 8.22 39.61 -3.51
CA ASP A 29 8.92 40.87 -3.82
C ASP A 29 8.36 41.49 -5.12
N PHE A 30 7.03 41.64 -5.16
CA PHE A 30 6.37 42.11 -6.38
C PHE A 30 6.64 43.59 -6.65
N GLN A 31 7.07 43.88 -7.89
CA GLN A 31 7.17 45.24 -8.43
C GLN A 31 6.29 45.38 -9.68
N PRO A 32 5.70 46.56 -9.96
CA PRO A 32 4.82 46.75 -11.12
C PRO A 32 5.46 46.39 -12.48
N GLN A 33 6.78 46.56 -12.59
CA GLN A 33 7.57 46.21 -13.78
C GLN A 33 7.60 44.68 -14.03
N GLY A 34 7.41 43.88 -12.98
CA GLY A 34 7.40 42.42 -13.03
C GLY A 34 6.06 41.78 -13.42
N GLN A 35 5.00 42.57 -13.68
CA GLN A 35 3.67 42.06 -14.01
C GLN A 35 3.67 41.11 -15.22
N ILE A 36 4.47 41.42 -16.24
CA ILE A 36 4.58 40.57 -17.45
C ILE A 36 5.17 39.21 -17.07
N THR A 37 6.25 39.20 -16.30
CA THR A 37 6.91 37.97 -15.82
C THR A 37 5.99 37.14 -14.93
N LEU A 38 5.21 37.78 -14.06
CA LEU A 38 4.20 37.13 -13.23
C LEU A 38 3.15 36.41 -14.10
N ASN A 39 2.59 37.10 -15.10
CA ASN A 39 1.61 36.51 -16.01
C ASN A 39 2.20 35.34 -16.80
N GLN A 40 3.43 35.46 -17.29
CA GLN A 40 4.13 34.37 -17.96
C GLN A 40 4.29 33.15 -17.04
N LYS A 41 4.66 33.35 -15.77
CA LYS A 41 4.77 32.25 -14.79
C LYS A 41 3.44 31.61 -14.45
N LEU A 42 2.36 32.38 -14.33
CA LEU A 42 1.01 31.84 -14.16
C LEU A 42 0.61 30.96 -15.34
N HIS A 43 0.87 31.41 -16.58
CA HIS A 43 0.66 30.58 -17.76
C HIS A 43 1.51 29.30 -17.74
N THR A 44 2.78 29.38 -17.33
CA THR A 44 3.63 28.19 -17.17
C THR A 44 3.04 27.18 -16.18
N LEU A 45 2.46 27.63 -15.07
CA LEU A 45 1.80 26.71 -14.11
C LEU A 45 0.58 26.03 -14.70
N VAL A 46 -0.29 26.78 -15.39
CA VAL A 46 -1.47 26.21 -16.05
C VAL A 46 -1.06 25.17 -17.10
N THR A 47 -0.07 25.48 -17.93
CA THR A 47 0.47 24.53 -18.90
C THR A 47 1.11 23.33 -18.22
N GLY A 48 1.83 23.53 -17.11
CA GLY A 48 2.43 22.46 -16.32
C GLY A 48 1.39 21.45 -15.80
N LEU A 49 0.25 21.93 -15.29
CA LEU A 49 -0.85 21.04 -14.87
C LEU A 49 -1.41 20.20 -16.03
N LEU A 50 -1.57 20.81 -17.20
CA LEU A 50 -2.03 20.11 -18.40
C LEU A 50 -1.01 19.08 -18.91
N GLU A 51 0.29 19.38 -18.79
CA GLU A 51 1.36 18.43 -19.12
C GLU A 51 1.36 17.24 -18.16
N MET A 52 1.23 17.49 -16.86
CA MET A 52 1.11 16.44 -15.84
C MET A 52 -0.08 15.53 -16.11
N GLU A 53 -1.24 16.08 -16.48
CA GLU A 53 -2.42 15.28 -16.81
C GLU A 53 -2.16 14.32 -17.99
N LYS A 54 -1.38 14.74 -18.99
CA LYS A 54 -1.02 13.86 -20.13
C LYS A 54 -0.16 12.67 -19.72
N THR A 55 0.67 12.81 -18.68
CA THR A 55 1.49 11.71 -18.16
C THR A 55 0.67 10.65 -17.43
N LYS A 56 -0.58 10.96 -17.02
CA LYS A 56 -1.48 10.03 -16.33
C LYS A 56 -1.62 8.69 -17.05
N THR A 57 -1.72 8.70 -18.37
CA THR A 57 -1.91 7.49 -19.20
C THR A 57 -0.79 6.47 -19.04
N GLN A 58 0.42 6.91 -18.68
CA GLN A 58 1.60 6.06 -18.52
C GLN A 58 1.63 5.32 -17.16
N VAL A 59 0.83 5.76 -16.20
CA VAL A 59 0.82 5.24 -14.82
C VAL A 59 -0.56 4.73 -14.36
N GLN A 60 -1.54 4.60 -15.26
CA GLN A 60 -2.92 4.18 -14.90
C GLN A 60 -3.00 2.76 -14.36
N ASP A 61 -2.02 1.91 -14.67
CA ASP A 61 -1.94 0.54 -14.21
C ASP A 61 -1.54 0.42 -12.72
N VAL A 62 -1.11 1.53 -12.11
CA VAL A 62 -0.61 1.55 -10.74
C VAL A 62 -1.75 1.80 -9.76
N GLN A 63 -1.97 0.83 -8.87
CA GLN A 63 -2.87 0.96 -7.74
C GLN A 63 -2.09 1.35 -6.49
N VAL A 64 -2.50 2.44 -5.85
CA VAL A 64 -1.92 2.93 -4.59
C VAL A 64 -2.89 2.62 -3.46
N PRO A 65 -2.51 1.83 -2.44
CA PRO A 65 -3.34 1.59 -1.27
C PRO A 65 -3.68 2.90 -0.55
N LEU A 66 -4.92 3.07 -0.13
CA LEU A 66 -5.38 4.31 0.50
C LEU A 66 -4.66 4.58 1.82
N GLU A 67 -4.30 3.52 2.53
CA GLU A 67 -3.59 3.56 3.81
C GLU A 67 -2.20 4.20 3.69
N VAL A 68 -1.62 4.26 2.48
CA VAL A 68 -0.35 4.96 2.24
C VAL A 68 -0.52 6.48 2.40
N PHE A 69 -1.70 7.04 2.10
CA PHE A 69 -1.95 8.47 2.26
C PHE A 69 -1.83 8.91 3.71
N ASP A 70 -2.25 8.08 4.68
CA ASP A 70 -2.08 8.38 6.10
C ASP A 70 -0.61 8.60 6.49
N TYR A 71 0.33 7.89 5.85
CA TYR A 71 1.77 8.09 6.08
C TYR A 71 2.23 9.41 5.47
N ILE A 72 1.80 9.70 4.24
CA ILE A 72 2.17 10.93 3.51
C ILE A 72 1.66 12.18 4.26
N ASP A 73 0.38 12.18 4.65
CA ASP A 73 -0.26 13.32 5.33
C ASP A 73 0.36 13.62 6.70
N GLN A 74 0.91 12.59 7.36
CA GLN A 74 1.66 12.71 8.62
C GLN A 74 3.15 13.03 8.42
N GLY A 75 3.62 13.20 7.18
CA GLY A 75 5.04 13.43 6.87
C GLY A 75 5.94 12.22 7.16
N ARG A 76 5.37 11.02 7.24
CA ARG A 76 6.10 9.76 7.45
C ARG A 76 6.55 9.17 6.11
N ASN A 77 7.60 8.34 6.15
CA ASN A 77 8.05 7.63 4.96
C ASN A 77 6.98 6.59 4.51
N PRO A 78 6.45 6.68 3.28
CA PRO A 78 5.47 5.73 2.74
C PRO A 78 5.93 4.28 2.71
N GLN A 79 7.25 4.03 2.64
CA GLN A 79 7.80 2.67 2.67
C GLN A 79 7.56 1.94 3.99
N LEU A 80 7.27 2.67 5.07
CA LEU A 80 6.88 2.08 6.35
C LEU A 80 5.56 1.32 6.23
N TYR A 81 4.63 1.73 5.36
CA TYR A 81 3.42 0.96 5.10
C TYR A 81 3.74 -0.46 4.61
N THR A 82 4.65 -0.58 3.65
CA THR A 82 5.07 -1.87 3.10
C THR A 82 5.68 -2.74 4.19
N LYS A 83 6.55 -2.15 5.02
CA LYS A 83 7.15 -2.84 6.16
C LYS A 83 6.09 -3.34 7.14
N ASP A 84 5.18 -2.49 7.58
CA ASP A 84 4.11 -2.82 8.53
C ASP A 84 3.19 -3.91 7.98
N CYS A 85 2.87 -3.89 6.68
CA CYS A 85 2.11 -4.93 6.03
C CYS A 85 2.83 -6.29 6.05
N MET A 86 4.14 -6.31 5.78
CA MET A 86 4.94 -7.53 5.87
C MET A 86 4.99 -8.06 7.31
N GLU A 87 5.23 -7.20 8.29
CA GLU A 87 5.27 -7.58 9.71
C GLU A 87 3.91 -8.13 10.18
N LYS A 88 2.80 -7.46 9.84
CA LYS A 88 1.45 -7.95 10.12
C LYS A 88 1.17 -9.30 9.47
N ALA A 89 1.63 -9.51 8.24
CA ALA A 89 1.47 -10.79 7.54
C ALA A 89 2.20 -11.93 8.26
N VAL A 90 3.43 -11.68 8.72
CA VAL A 90 4.22 -12.66 9.49
C VAL A 90 3.52 -12.99 10.81
N ILE A 91 3.13 -11.99 11.59
CA ILE A 91 2.43 -12.18 12.87
C ILE A 91 1.13 -12.98 12.65
N LYS A 92 0.34 -12.62 11.64
CA LYS A 92 -0.92 -13.31 11.34
C LYS A 92 -0.68 -14.76 10.90
N ASN A 93 0.38 -15.02 10.13
CA ASN A 93 0.76 -16.37 9.72
C ASN A 93 1.12 -17.25 10.94
N GLU A 94 1.95 -16.73 11.86
CA GLU A 94 2.32 -17.43 13.09
C GLU A 94 1.11 -17.70 13.98
N GLN A 95 0.21 -16.72 14.14
CA GLN A 95 -1.04 -16.89 14.88
C GLN A 95 -1.93 -17.98 14.26
N VAL A 96 -2.09 -17.99 12.94
CA VAL A 96 -2.89 -19.01 12.24
C VAL A 96 -2.24 -20.39 12.39
N LYS A 97 -0.92 -20.49 12.25
CA LYS A 97 -0.18 -21.74 12.49
C LYS A 97 -0.39 -22.26 13.91
N GLY A 98 -0.27 -21.40 14.92
CA GLY A 98 -0.51 -21.77 16.32
C GLY A 98 -1.94 -22.27 16.56
N LYS A 99 -2.95 -21.65 15.91
CA LYS A 99 -4.33 -22.13 15.94
C LYS A 99 -4.44 -23.53 15.32
N ILE A 100 -3.88 -23.75 14.14
CA ILE A 100 -3.90 -25.06 13.46
C ILE A 100 -3.26 -26.15 14.34
N GLU A 101 -2.10 -25.86 14.93
CA GLU A 101 -1.41 -26.80 15.82
C GLU A 101 -2.23 -27.11 17.07
N THR A 102 -2.87 -26.11 17.66
CA THR A 102 -3.73 -26.28 18.85
C THR A 102 -4.96 -27.11 18.52
N PHE A 103 -5.65 -26.82 17.41
CA PHE A 103 -6.78 -27.63 16.96
C PHE A 103 -6.38 -29.07 16.63
N SER A 104 -5.21 -29.27 16.02
CA SER A 104 -4.67 -30.62 15.73
C SER A 104 -4.38 -31.40 17.01
N LYS A 105 -3.76 -30.77 18.01
CA LYS A 105 -3.52 -31.37 19.34
C LYS A 105 -4.83 -31.67 20.06
N PHE A 106 -5.77 -30.73 20.07
CA PHE A 106 -7.09 -30.92 20.67
C PHE A 106 -7.83 -32.09 20.04
N LYS A 107 -7.87 -32.17 18.70
CA LYS A 107 -8.46 -33.29 17.97
C LYS A 107 -7.83 -34.63 18.36
N LYS A 108 -6.50 -34.70 18.43
CA LYS A 108 -5.79 -35.94 18.83
C LYS A 108 -6.20 -36.37 20.24
N ASN A 109 -6.15 -35.46 21.20
CA ASN A 109 -6.52 -35.75 22.59
C ASN A 109 -7.99 -36.16 22.73
N LEU A 110 -8.90 -35.45 22.04
CA LEU A 110 -10.31 -35.78 22.02
C LEU A 110 -10.55 -37.19 21.47
N ILE A 111 -9.90 -37.53 20.35
CA ILE A 111 -9.98 -38.88 19.78
C ILE A 111 -9.44 -39.92 20.78
N THR A 112 -8.33 -39.65 21.45
CA THR A 112 -7.77 -40.56 22.46
C THR A 112 -8.74 -40.82 23.61
N GLU A 113 -9.33 -39.77 24.19
CA GLU A 113 -10.28 -39.92 25.30
C GLU A 113 -11.60 -40.57 24.85
N LEU A 114 -12.11 -40.24 23.66
CA LEU A 114 -13.29 -40.91 23.10
C LEU A 114 -13.04 -42.39 22.85
N ASN A 115 -11.86 -42.79 22.35
CA ASN A 115 -11.55 -44.23 22.18
C ASN A 115 -11.50 -44.99 23.52
N LYS A 116 -11.17 -44.32 24.63
CA LYS A 116 -11.18 -44.94 25.96
C LYS A 116 -12.59 -45.13 26.52
N MET A 117 -13.45 -44.12 26.33
CA MET A 117 -14.80 -44.10 26.91
C MET A 117 -15.85 -44.79 26.05
N PHE A 118 -15.69 -44.75 24.72
CA PHE A 118 -16.68 -45.18 23.71
C PHE A 118 -15.98 -45.94 22.55
N PRO A 119 -15.40 -47.12 22.82
CA PRO A 119 -14.56 -47.83 21.84
C PRO A 119 -15.35 -48.31 20.60
N GLU A 120 -16.57 -48.82 20.77
CA GLU A 120 -17.39 -49.35 19.69
C GLU A 120 -17.86 -48.23 18.73
N GLU A 121 -18.32 -47.11 19.28
CA GLU A 121 -18.73 -45.93 18.51
C GLU A 121 -17.56 -45.32 17.75
N MET A 122 -16.36 -45.32 18.35
CA MET A 122 -15.15 -44.82 17.70
C MET A 122 -14.65 -45.72 16.57
N GLU A 123 -14.88 -47.02 16.66
CA GLU A 123 -14.59 -47.97 15.57
C GLU A 123 -15.53 -47.71 14.38
N GLN A 124 -16.83 -47.54 14.63
CA GLN A 124 -17.79 -47.15 13.60
C GLN A 124 -17.43 -45.79 12.97
N TYR A 125 -17.03 -44.81 13.78
CA TYR A 125 -16.60 -43.49 13.30
C TYR A 125 -15.40 -43.58 12.35
N LYS A 126 -14.38 -44.39 12.66
CA LYS A 126 -13.18 -44.57 11.82
C LYS A 126 -13.54 -45.17 10.45
N VAL A 127 -14.45 -46.15 10.44
CA VAL A 127 -14.94 -46.78 9.20
C VAL A 127 -15.65 -45.75 8.31
N HIS A 128 -16.53 -44.91 8.87
CA HIS A 128 -17.26 -43.90 8.09
C HIS A 128 -16.37 -42.73 7.62
N ARG A 129 -15.30 -42.43 8.37
CA ARG A 129 -14.36 -41.36 8.03
C ARG A 129 -13.40 -41.75 6.90
N GLY A 130 -13.21 -43.05 6.66
CA GLY A 130 -12.23 -43.56 5.68
C GLY A 130 -10.78 -43.53 6.20
N ASP A 131 -10.59 -43.58 7.53
CA ASP A 131 -9.26 -43.57 8.17
C ASP A 131 -8.62 -45.00 8.28
N THR A 132 -9.12 -46.00 7.54
CA THR A 132 -8.47 -47.34 7.39
C THR A 132 -7.32 -47.31 6.40
#